data_AF-A0A6B3IIC4-F1
#
_entry.id   AF-A0A6B3IIC4-F1
#
_cell.length_a   1.000
_cell.length_b   1.000
_cell.length_c   1.000
_cell.angle_alpha   90.00
_cell.angle_beta   90.00
_cell.angle_gamma   90.00
#
_symmetry.space_group_name_H-M   'P 1'
#
loop_
_entity.id
_entity.type
_entity.pdbx_description
1 polymer ?
#
loop_
_entity_poly.entity_id
_entity_poly.type
_entity_poly.pdbx_seq_one_letter_code
_entity_poly.pdbx_strand_id
1 'polypeptide(L)'
;ATLRGIMPVLVIPLIASAVVGFLMFIVVGKPIAALQSALTDWLNGLSGSNAVILGVVLGLMMCFDMGGPLNKVAYAFAVGGLADPTDGSLKVMAAVMAAGMVPPLAMALATTVRKKLFTKTERENGRAAWVLGASFITEGAIPFAAADPLRVIPSVMAGGAVTGALSMAFGCTLRAPHGGIFVVPLIGEPFLYLLAIAAGTLVATALVVLLKGARRTVTAPAPEAGAEVTG
;
A
#
# COMPACT_ATOMS: atom_id res chain seq x y z
N ALA A 1 1.41 -5.21 -55.87
CA ALA A 1 1.46 -6.28 -54.84
C ALA A 1 2.13 -5.81 -53.55
N THR A 2 3.21 -5.02 -53.62
CA THR A 2 4.06 -4.59 -52.50
C THR A 2 3.39 -3.67 -51.47
N LEU A 3 2.41 -2.84 -51.86
CA LEU A 3 1.71 -1.94 -50.93
C LEU A 3 0.71 -2.67 -49.99
N ARG A 4 0.17 -3.83 -50.38
CA ARG A 4 -0.79 -4.59 -49.54
C ARG A 4 -0.14 -5.15 -48.26
N GLY A 5 1.16 -5.44 -48.29
CA GLY A 5 1.90 -5.93 -47.12
C GLY A 5 2.23 -4.85 -46.09
N ILE A 6 2.51 -3.61 -46.54
CA ILE A 6 2.83 -2.47 -45.68
C ILE A 6 1.60 -1.87 -45.00
N MET A 7 0.42 -2.03 -45.60
CA MET A 7 -0.85 -1.48 -45.10
C MET A 7 -1.17 -1.89 -43.64
N PRO A 8 -1.28 -3.19 -43.28
CA PRO A 8 -1.64 -3.58 -41.90
C PRO A 8 -0.51 -3.39 -40.89
N VAL A 9 0.74 -3.33 -41.35
CA VAL A 9 1.92 -3.25 -40.46
C VAL A 9 2.27 -1.81 -40.12
N LEU A 10 2.11 -0.86 -41.05
CA LEU A 10 2.60 0.51 -40.88
C LEU A 10 1.53 1.56 -41.18
N VAL A 11 0.86 1.49 -42.33
CA VAL A 11 -0.04 2.57 -42.77
C VAL A 11 -1.31 2.63 -41.91
N ILE A 12 -1.96 1.49 -41.68
CA ILE A 12 -3.18 1.41 -40.86
C ILE A 12 -2.86 1.78 -39.41
N PRO A 13 -1.84 1.19 -38.73
CA PRO A 13 -1.50 1.60 -37.38
C PRO A 13 -1.14 3.08 -37.25
N LEU A 14 -0.40 3.66 -38.23
CA LEU A 14 -0.01 5.07 -38.20
C LEU A 14 -1.21 6.00 -38.36
N ILE A 15 -2.07 5.76 -39.36
CA ILE A 15 -3.26 6.57 -39.59
C ILE A 15 -4.25 6.40 -38.44
N ALA A 16 -4.46 5.17 -37.95
CA ALA A 16 -5.32 4.91 -36.80
C ALA A 16 -4.80 5.63 -35.54
N SER A 17 -3.50 5.57 -35.26
CA SER A 17 -2.89 6.27 -34.12
C SER A 17 -2.99 7.79 -34.27
N ALA A 18 -2.85 8.32 -35.49
CA ALA A 18 -3.01 9.75 -35.76
C ALA A 18 -4.47 10.20 -35.54
N VAL A 19 -5.44 9.46 -36.05
CA VAL A 19 -6.87 9.76 -35.89
C VAL A 19 -7.30 9.62 -34.43
N VAL A 20 -6.94 8.52 -33.77
CA VAL A 20 -7.25 8.28 -32.35
C VAL A 20 -6.53 9.29 -31.46
N GLY A 21 -5.27 9.60 -31.72
CA GLY A 21 -4.50 10.62 -31.00
C GLY A 21 -5.12 12.01 -31.15
N PHE A 22 -5.57 12.37 -32.35
CA PHE A 22 -6.28 13.62 -32.60
C PHE A 22 -7.63 13.69 -31.88
N LEU A 23 -8.41 12.60 -31.91
CA LEU A 23 -9.67 12.51 -31.16
C LEU A 23 -9.43 12.57 -29.65
N MET A 24 -8.40 11.90 -29.15
CA MET A 24 -7.99 11.97 -27.73
C MET A 24 -7.66 13.40 -27.34
N PHE A 25 -6.94 14.14 -28.18
CA PHE A 25 -6.59 15.52 -27.88
C PHE A 25 -7.81 16.46 -27.81
N ILE A 26 -8.72 16.39 -28.78
CA ILE A 26 -9.83 17.35 -28.89
C ILE A 26 -11.03 16.97 -28.01
N VAL A 27 -11.40 15.69 -28.00
CA VAL A 27 -12.63 15.22 -27.34
C VAL A 27 -12.35 14.88 -25.89
N VAL A 28 -11.24 14.19 -25.61
CA VAL A 28 -10.95 13.63 -24.28
C VAL A 28 -10.02 14.54 -23.47
N GLY A 29 -9.10 15.24 -24.13
CA GLY A 29 -8.09 16.08 -23.49
C GLY A 29 -8.70 17.21 -22.65
N LYS A 30 -9.74 17.89 -23.16
CA LYS A 30 -10.43 18.96 -22.42
C LYS A 30 -11.11 18.46 -21.14
N PRO A 31 -11.95 17.40 -21.17
CA PRO A 31 -12.48 16.79 -19.95
C PRO A 31 -11.40 16.34 -18.96
N ILE A 32 -10.33 15.71 -19.43
CA ILE A 32 -9.23 15.26 -18.56
C ILE A 32 -8.52 16.45 -17.91
N ALA A 33 -8.21 17.50 -18.67
CA ALA A 33 -7.57 18.69 -18.13
C ALA A 33 -8.44 19.39 -17.09
N ALA A 34 -9.76 19.47 -17.33
CA ALA A 34 -10.70 20.03 -16.35
C ALA A 34 -10.73 19.21 -15.05
N LEU A 35 -10.75 17.88 -15.16
CA LEU A 35 -10.67 16.98 -14.00
C LEU A 35 -9.35 17.11 -13.25
N GLN A 36 -8.22 17.20 -13.98
CA GLN A 36 -6.89 17.38 -13.37
C GLN A 36 -6.80 18.73 -12.64
N SER A 37 -7.32 19.82 -13.23
CA SER A 37 -7.38 21.12 -12.57
C SER A 37 -8.23 21.06 -11.31
N ALA A 38 -9.44 20.52 -11.38
CA ALA A 38 -10.32 20.39 -10.23
C ALA A 38 -9.70 19.54 -9.10
N LEU A 39 -9.00 18.47 -9.46
CA LEU A 39 -8.25 17.65 -8.50
C LEU A 39 -7.11 18.43 -7.86
N THR A 40 -6.34 19.16 -8.65
CA THR A 40 -5.22 19.97 -8.20
C THR A 40 -5.70 21.07 -7.24
N ASP A 41 -6.78 21.76 -7.60
CA ASP A 41 -7.41 22.79 -6.77
C ASP A 41 -7.91 22.21 -5.44
N TRP A 42 -8.53 21.03 -5.47
CA TRP A 42 -8.96 20.34 -4.26
C TRP A 42 -7.78 19.96 -3.36
N LEU A 43 -6.71 19.39 -3.92
CA LEU A 43 -5.51 19.01 -3.18
C LEU A 43 -4.80 20.24 -2.58
N ASN A 44 -4.77 21.36 -3.30
CA ASN A 44 -4.21 22.63 -2.82
C ASN A 44 -5.04 23.25 -1.69
N GLY A 45 -6.35 23.00 -1.67
CA GLY A 45 -7.26 23.41 -0.61
C GLY A 45 -7.21 22.54 0.65
N LEU A 46 -6.47 21.41 0.64
CA LEU A 46 -6.38 20.52 1.79
C LEU A 46 -5.58 21.18 2.92
N SER A 47 -6.26 21.46 4.02
CA SER A 47 -5.65 21.95 5.25
C SER A 47 -6.21 21.23 6.47
N GLY A 48 -5.42 21.21 7.55
CA GLY A 48 -5.82 20.66 8.85
C GLY A 48 -6.39 19.25 8.77
N SER A 49 -7.59 19.07 9.30
CA SER A 49 -8.25 17.76 9.43
C SER A 49 -8.54 17.07 8.10
N ASN A 50 -8.79 17.81 7.01
CA ASN A 50 -9.12 17.21 5.72
C ASN A 50 -7.92 16.46 5.10
N ALA A 51 -6.72 17.01 5.27
CA ALA A 51 -5.48 16.35 4.84
C ALA A 51 -5.26 15.04 5.60
N VAL A 52 -5.52 15.03 6.90
CA VAL A 52 -5.41 13.84 7.75
C VAL A 52 -6.43 12.77 7.36
N ILE A 53 -7.69 13.16 7.13
CA ILE A 53 -8.75 12.24 6.68
C ILE A 53 -8.38 11.60 5.34
N LEU A 54 -7.87 12.39 4.38
CA LEU A 54 -7.39 11.85 3.12
C LEU A 54 -6.25 10.84 3.34
N GLY A 55 -5.30 11.16 4.22
CA GLY A 55 -4.23 10.25 4.62
C GLY A 55 -4.75 8.93 5.17
N VAL A 56 -5.78 8.96 6.03
CA VAL A 56 -6.46 7.75 6.54
C VAL A 56 -7.01 6.91 5.39
N VAL A 57 -7.78 7.51 4.48
CA VAL A 57 -8.41 6.81 3.36
C VAL A 57 -7.36 6.17 2.46
N LEU A 58 -6.33 6.92 2.07
CA LEU A 58 -5.24 6.40 1.24
C LEU A 58 -4.47 5.27 1.95
N GLY A 59 -4.23 5.42 3.25
CA GLY A 59 -3.58 4.40 4.06
C GLY A 59 -4.38 3.10 4.13
N LEU A 60 -5.71 3.19 4.28
CA LEU A 60 -6.62 2.05 4.24
C LEU A 60 -6.56 1.35 2.87
N MET A 61 -6.65 2.11 1.78
CA MET A 61 -6.62 1.57 0.41
C MET A 61 -5.30 0.88 0.09
N MET A 62 -4.17 1.48 0.47
CA MET A 62 -2.84 0.90 0.25
C MET A 62 -2.65 -0.45 0.97
N CYS A 63 -3.25 -0.62 2.14
CA CYS A 63 -3.04 -1.82 2.95
C CYS A 63 -4.12 -2.90 2.76
N PHE A 64 -5.21 -2.61 2.05
CA PHE A 64 -6.37 -3.48 1.94
C PHE A 64 -6.06 -4.83 1.27
N ASP A 65 -5.39 -4.79 0.12
CA ASP A 65 -5.13 -5.97 -0.72
C ASP A 65 -3.65 -6.21 -1.03
N MET A 66 -2.75 -5.55 -0.28
CA MET A 66 -1.30 -5.76 -0.30
C MET A 66 -0.68 -5.79 -1.72
N GLY A 67 -1.08 -4.83 -2.56
CA GLY A 67 -0.61 -4.70 -3.95
C GLY A 67 -1.65 -5.07 -5.01
N GLY A 68 -2.89 -5.33 -4.58
CA GLY A 68 -4.02 -5.60 -5.46
C GLY A 68 -4.63 -4.33 -6.11
N PRO A 69 -5.84 -4.44 -6.68
CA PRO A 69 -6.50 -3.35 -7.39
C PRO A 69 -6.70 -2.07 -6.57
N LEU A 70 -7.09 -2.16 -5.30
CA LEU A 70 -7.38 -0.98 -4.46
C LEU A 70 -6.10 -0.22 -4.10
N ASN A 71 -5.03 -0.95 -3.77
CA ASN A 71 -3.71 -0.37 -3.60
C ASN A 71 -3.26 0.35 -4.89
N LYS A 72 -3.40 -0.29 -6.05
CA LYS A 72 -3.02 0.31 -7.34
C LYS A 72 -3.84 1.55 -7.70
N VAL A 73 -5.11 1.61 -7.31
CA VAL A 73 -5.94 2.81 -7.49
C VAL A 73 -5.40 3.97 -6.62
N ALA A 74 -5.10 3.72 -5.34
CA ALA A 74 -4.52 4.74 -4.46
C ALA A 74 -3.14 5.21 -4.97
N TYR A 75 -2.31 4.28 -5.44
CA TYR A 75 -1.02 4.58 -6.04
C TYR A 75 -1.15 5.42 -7.33
N ALA A 76 -2.04 5.02 -8.24
CA ALA A 76 -2.28 5.74 -9.48
C ALA A 76 -2.81 7.15 -9.23
N PHE A 77 -3.68 7.32 -8.24
CA PHE A 77 -4.14 8.62 -7.78
C PHE A 77 -2.98 9.53 -7.35
N ALA A 78 -2.06 9.01 -6.52
CA ALA A 78 -0.89 9.76 -6.07
C ALA A 78 0.05 10.12 -7.23
N VAL A 79 0.34 9.17 -8.13
CA VAL A 79 1.18 9.40 -9.32
C VAL A 79 0.54 10.43 -10.27
N GLY A 80 -0.78 10.38 -10.46
CA GLY A 80 -1.50 11.37 -11.29
C GLY A 80 -1.35 12.79 -10.76
N GLY A 81 -1.24 12.97 -9.44
CA GLY A 81 -0.94 14.25 -8.80
C GLY A 81 0.48 14.75 -9.03
N LEU A 82 1.42 13.90 -9.47
CA LEU A 82 2.78 14.30 -9.81
C LEU A 82 2.94 14.83 -11.24
N ALA A 83 1.90 14.78 -12.07
CA ALA A 83 1.91 15.37 -13.40
C ALA A 83 2.13 16.90 -13.32
N ASP A 84 1.43 17.55 -12.40
CA ASP A 84 1.58 18.95 -12.01
C ASP A 84 1.80 19.03 -10.49
N PRO A 85 3.04 18.83 -10.00
CA PRO A 85 3.30 18.68 -8.57
C PRO A 85 2.92 19.93 -7.77
N THR A 86 2.14 19.74 -6.71
CA THR A 86 1.84 20.74 -5.70
C THR A 86 2.20 20.23 -4.32
N ASP A 87 2.22 21.12 -3.32
CA ASP A 87 2.49 20.72 -1.94
C ASP A 87 1.52 19.61 -1.46
N GLY A 88 0.23 19.72 -1.82
CA GLY A 88 -0.78 18.72 -1.52
C GLY A 88 -0.52 17.37 -2.22
N SER A 89 -0.17 17.38 -3.52
CA SER A 89 0.08 16.13 -4.25
C SER A 89 1.36 15.43 -3.82
N LEU A 90 2.40 16.18 -3.45
CA LEU A 90 3.63 15.64 -2.87
C LEU A 90 3.39 14.99 -1.50
N LYS A 91 2.49 15.54 -0.69
CA LYS A 91 2.06 14.95 0.59
C LYS A 91 1.28 13.67 0.40
N VAL A 92 0.34 13.67 -0.54
CA VAL A 92 -0.40 12.46 -0.94
C VAL A 92 0.57 11.35 -1.37
N MET A 93 1.57 11.67 -2.20
CA MET A 93 2.58 10.72 -2.66
C MET A 93 3.36 10.12 -1.48
N ALA A 94 3.82 10.95 -0.54
CA ALA A 94 4.51 10.48 0.66
C ALA A 94 3.61 9.58 1.52
N ALA A 95 2.35 9.95 1.74
CA ALA A 95 1.40 9.14 2.53
C ALA A 95 1.17 7.75 1.93
N VAL A 96 0.96 7.67 0.62
CA VAL A 96 0.80 6.41 -0.12
C VAL A 96 2.06 5.55 -0.03
N MET A 97 3.25 6.13 -0.21
CA MET A 97 4.50 5.37 -0.12
C MET A 97 4.78 4.88 1.30
N ALA A 98 4.52 5.71 2.30
CA ALA A 98 4.70 5.32 3.70
C ALA A 98 3.78 4.15 4.07
N ALA A 99 2.49 4.26 3.72
CA ALA A 99 1.49 3.25 4.07
C ALA A 99 1.77 1.90 3.41
N GLY A 100 2.22 1.86 2.15
CA GLY A 100 2.51 0.58 1.47
C GLY A 100 3.71 -0.20 2.06
N MET A 101 4.57 0.43 2.87
CA MET A 101 5.62 -0.30 3.60
C MET A 101 5.08 -1.05 4.82
N VAL A 102 3.93 -0.65 5.36
CA VAL A 102 3.41 -1.12 6.66
C VAL A 102 3.08 -2.61 6.67
N PRO A 103 2.33 -3.19 5.70
CA PRO A 103 1.90 -4.58 5.81
C PRO A 103 3.05 -5.58 6.01
N PRO A 104 4.10 -5.61 5.16
CA PRO A 104 5.21 -6.55 5.33
C PRO A 104 6.04 -6.24 6.59
N LEU A 105 6.29 -4.97 6.92
CA LEU A 105 7.03 -4.59 8.14
C LEU A 105 6.30 -5.04 9.41
N ALA A 106 4.98 -4.87 9.45
CA ALA A 106 4.16 -5.27 10.59
C ALA A 106 4.14 -6.79 10.78
N MET A 107 4.09 -7.56 9.69
CA MET A 107 4.16 -9.02 9.75
C MET A 107 5.54 -9.53 10.14
N ALA A 108 6.59 -8.90 9.61
CA ALA A 108 7.98 -9.17 10.00
C ALA A 108 8.18 -8.92 11.50
N LEU A 109 7.73 -7.76 12.01
CA LEU A 109 7.83 -7.45 13.43
C LEU A 109 6.98 -8.41 14.27
N ALA A 110 5.72 -8.66 13.93
CA ALA A 110 4.83 -9.53 14.69
C ALA A 110 5.40 -10.96 14.83
N THR A 111 5.95 -11.52 13.75
CA THR A 111 6.58 -12.84 13.78
C THR A 111 7.86 -12.86 14.61
N THR A 112 8.62 -11.77 14.66
CA THR A 112 9.82 -11.69 15.52
C THR A 112 9.49 -11.57 17.01
N VAL A 113 8.53 -10.73 17.40
CA VAL A 113 8.22 -10.48 18.82
C VAL A 113 7.34 -11.56 19.43
N ARG A 114 6.47 -12.20 18.64
CA ARG A 114 5.50 -13.20 19.13
C ARG A 114 5.51 -14.48 18.30
N LYS A 115 6.71 -15.01 18.02
CA LYS A 115 6.98 -16.25 17.26
C LYS A 115 6.00 -17.40 17.53
N LYS A 116 5.59 -17.62 18.79
CA LYS A 116 4.69 -18.71 19.20
C LYS A 116 3.27 -18.62 18.61
N LEU A 117 2.84 -17.46 18.12
CA LEU A 117 1.53 -17.25 17.48
C LEU A 117 1.55 -17.56 15.98
N PHE A 118 2.71 -17.85 15.41
CA PHE A 118 2.93 -18.03 13.98
C PHE A 118 3.49 -19.42 13.69
N THR A 119 3.13 -19.98 12.53
CA THR A 119 3.66 -21.25 12.01
C THR A 119 5.14 -21.11 11.64
N LYS A 120 5.82 -22.24 11.37
CA LYS A 120 7.22 -22.22 10.92
C LYS A 120 7.36 -21.44 9.60
N THR A 121 6.49 -21.72 8.64
CA THR A 121 6.43 -21.03 7.34
C THR A 121 6.18 -19.52 7.49
N GLU A 122 5.24 -19.11 8.35
CA GLU A 122 5.01 -17.69 8.63
C GLU A 122 6.26 -17.00 9.22
N ARG A 123 7.02 -17.67 10.08
CA ARG A 123 8.27 -17.09 10.64
C ARG A 123 9.37 -16.99 9.59
N GLU A 124 9.46 -17.92 8.66
CA GLU A 124 10.41 -17.88 7.54
C GLU A 124 10.06 -16.74 6.58
N ASN A 125 8.79 -16.63 6.21
CA ASN A 125 8.28 -15.50 5.42
C ASN A 125 8.50 -14.17 6.13
N GLY A 126 8.38 -14.13 7.46
CA GLY A 126 8.59 -12.93 8.27
C GLY A 126 10.01 -12.39 8.22
N ARG A 127 11.01 -13.27 8.03
CA ARG A 127 12.40 -12.83 7.84
C ARG A 127 12.58 -12.11 6.50
N ALA A 128 12.01 -12.66 5.43
CA ALA A 128 12.03 -12.03 4.11
C ALA A 128 11.23 -10.71 4.10
N ALA A 129 10.10 -10.67 4.83
CA ALA A 129 9.22 -9.53 4.89
C ALA A 129 9.88 -8.24 5.43
N TRP A 130 10.95 -8.33 6.23
CA TRP A 130 11.73 -7.15 6.62
C TRP A 130 12.31 -6.41 5.41
N VAL A 131 12.99 -7.16 4.53
CA VAL A 131 13.65 -6.58 3.35
C VAL A 131 12.60 -6.14 2.35
N LEU A 132 11.56 -6.95 2.14
CA LEU A 132 10.46 -6.61 1.23
C LEU A 132 9.76 -5.32 1.68
N GLY A 133 9.40 -5.20 2.95
CA GLY A 133 8.77 -4.00 3.48
C GLY A 133 9.67 -2.77 3.47
N ALA A 134 10.95 -2.93 3.84
CA ALA A 134 11.94 -1.86 3.72
C ALA A 134 12.15 -1.41 2.26
N SER A 135 11.81 -2.26 1.28
CA SER A 135 11.94 -1.98 -0.16
C SER A 135 10.60 -1.60 -0.79
N PHE A 136 9.55 -1.34 0.00
CA PHE A 136 8.20 -1.02 -0.49
C PHE A 136 7.55 -2.14 -1.33
N ILE A 137 7.90 -3.39 -1.04
CA ILE A 137 7.27 -4.57 -1.63
C ILE A 137 6.20 -5.05 -0.66
N THR A 138 4.98 -4.51 -0.83
CA THR A 138 3.84 -4.78 0.05
C THR A 138 3.38 -6.24 0.01
N GLU A 139 3.69 -6.95 -1.07
CA GLU A 139 3.32 -8.34 -1.34
C GLU A 139 3.91 -9.32 -0.32
N GLY A 140 4.97 -8.93 0.39
CA GLY A 140 5.56 -9.72 1.47
C GLY A 140 4.56 -10.08 2.59
N ALA A 141 3.42 -9.39 2.67
CA ALA A 141 2.34 -9.68 3.60
C ALA A 141 1.29 -10.68 3.07
N ILE A 142 1.22 -10.95 1.76
CA ILE A 142 0.20 -11.82 1.15
C ILE A 142 0.19 -13.22 1.80
N PRO A 143 1.32 -13.90 2.04
CA PRO A 143 1.29 -15.24 2.65
C PRO A 143 0.64 -15.26 4.03
N PHE A 144 0.71 -14.16 4.78
CA PHE A 144 0.07 -14.03 6.09
C PHE A 144 -1.42 -13.74 5.97
N ALA A 145 -1.79 -12.85 5.05
CA ALA A 145 -3.18 -12.53 4.78
C ALA A 145 -3.93 -13.75 4.21
N ALA A 146 -3.29 -14.57 3.38
CA ALA A 146 -3.85 -15.82 2.89
C ALA A 146 -4.09 -16.85 4.01
N ALA A 147 -3.19 -16.89 5.01
CA ALA A 147 -3.31 -17.81 6.14
C ALA A 147 -4.36 -17.36 7.19
N ASP A 148 -4.51 -16.05 7.41
CA ASP A 148 -5.40 -15.49 8.44
C ASP A 148 -5.98 -14.11 8.04
N PRO A 149 -6.85 -14.06 7.02
CA PRO A 149 -7.28 -12.81 6.38
C PRO A 149 -8.04 -11.89 7.35
N LEU A 150 -8.92 -12.46 8.16
CA LEU A 150 -9.79 -11.73 9.08
C LEU A 150 -9.01 -11.00 10.19
N ARG A 151 -7.78 -11.42 10.49
CA ARG A 151 -6.94 -10.78 11.49
C ARG A 151 -5.86 -9.91 10.87
N VAL A 152 -5.26 -10.37 9.77
CA VAL A 152 -4.15 -9.66 9.13
C VAL A 152 -4.64 -8.42 8.40
N ILE A 153 -5.65 -8.53 7.53
CA ILE A 153 -6.11 -7.40 6.68
C ILE A 153 -6.57 -6.21 7.54
N PRO A 154 -7.48 -6.37 8.53
CA PRO A 154 -7.89 -5.22 9.34
C PRO A 154 -6.76 -4.62 10.16
N SER A 155 -5.80 -5.44 10.63
CA SER A 155 -4.65 -4.96 11.40
C SER A 155 -3.73 -4.08 10.56
N VAL A 156 -3.37 -4.54 9.35
CA VAL A 156 -2.49 -3.75 8.48
C VAL A 156 -3.21 -2.52 7.91
N MET A 157 -4.52 -2.60 7.67
CA MET A 157 -5.34 -1.44 7.30
C MET A 157 -5.32 -0.36 8.38
N ALA A 158 -5.47 -0.75 9.65
CA ALA A 158 -5.39 0.20 10.76
C ALA A 158 -3.99 0.84 10.87
N GLY A 159 -2.92 0.05 10.69
CA GLY A 159 -1.56 0.59 10.63
C GLY A 159 -1.33 1.52 9.44
N GLY A 160 -1.87 1.18 8.27
CA GLY A 160 -1.84 2.02 7.08
C GLY A 160 -2.56 3.34 7.28
N ALA A 161 -3.76 3.30 7.86
CA ALA A 161 -4.55 4.49 8.23
C ALA A 161 -3.76 5.43 9.14
N VAL A 162 -3.13 4.90 10.19
CA VAL A 162 -2.28 5.67 11.11
C VAL A 162 -1.08 6.27 10.37
N THR A 163 -0.40 5.48 9.53
CA THR A 163 0.76 5.94 8.77
C THR A 163 0.39 7.07 7.82
N GLY A 164 -0.68 6.91 7.04
CA GLY A 164 -1.15 7.91 6.11
C GLY A 164 -1.62 9.19 6.82
N ALA A 165 -2.35 9.05 7.93
CA ALA A 165 -2.77 10.17 8.76
C ALA A 165 -1.58 10.98 9.29
N LEU A 166 -0.58 10.28 9.87
CA LEU A 166 0.62 10.92 10.42
C LEU A 166 1.48 11.55 9.32
N SER A 167 1.67 10.87 8.19
CA SER A 167 2.43 11.42 7.05
C SER A 167 1.81 12.73 6.54
N MET A 168 0.49 12.76 6.38
CA MET A 168 -0.24 13.98 5.99
C MET A 168 -0.19 15.06 7.08
N ALA A 169 -0.31 14.69 8.36
CA ALA A 169 -0.27 15.62 9.48
C ALA A 169 1.12 16.26 9.67
N PHE A 170 2.18 15.49 9.48
CA PHE A 170 3.56 15.96 9.54
C PHE A 170 3.96 16.74 8.29
N GLY A 171 3.16 16.68 7.23
CA GLY A 171 3.46 17.36 5.97
C GLY A 171 4.64 16.74 5.23
N CYS A 172 4.88 15.43 5.41
CA CYS A 172 5.92 14.71 4.68
C CYS A 172 5.66 14.83 3.18
N THR A 173 6.68 15.08 2.37
CA THR A 173 6.54 15.26 0.92
C THR A 173 7.45 14.29 0.17
N LEU A 174 7.01 13.85 -1.02
CA LEU A 174 7.81 12.99 -1.88
C LEU A 174 7.51 13.26 -3.34
N ARG A 175 8.56 13.49 -4.13
CA ARG A 175 8.45 13.68 -5.58
C ARG A 175 8.68 12.42 -6.40
N ALA A 176 9.45 11.47 -5.86
CA ALA A 176 9.72 10.21 -6.56
C ALA A 176 8.56 9.23 -6.34
N PRO A 177 7.97 8.65 -7.41
CA PRO A 177 6.93 7.63 -7.28
C PRO A 177 7.56 6.27 -6.96
N HIS A 178 8.34 6.21 -5.88
CA HIS A 178 8.96 5.00 -5.41
C HIS A 178 9.06 5.06 -3.89
N GLY A 179 8.89 3.93 -3.22
CA GLY A 179 8.96 3.85 -1.78
C GLY A 179 10.24 3.21 -1.29
N GLY A 180 10.25 2.90 0.00
CA GLY A 180 11.32 2.14 0.63
C GLY A 180 12.35 3.03 1.32
N ILE A 181 13.25 2.40 2.07
CA ILE A 181 14.31 3.10 2.80
C ILE A 181 15.26 3.83 1.85
N PHE A 182 15.37 3.37 0.60
CA PHE A 182 16.25 3.92 -0.41
C PHE A 182 15.86 5.32 -0.89
N VAL A 183 14.58 5.69 -0.75
CA VAL A 183 14.10 7.02 -1.16
C VAL A 183 14.06 8.02 -0.01
N VAL A 184 14.38 7.61 1.22
CA VAL A 184 14.38 8.50 2.40
C VAL A 184 15.18 9.80 2.19
N PRO A 185 16.35 9.81 1.51
CA PRO A 185 17.06 11.06 1.23
C PRO A 185 16.28 12.06 0.36
N LEU A 186 15.23 11.61 -0.32
CA LEU A 186 14.37 12.42 -1.20
C LEU A 186 13.06 12.84 -0.53
N ILE A 187 12.83 12.43 0.72
CA ILE A 187 11.62 12.74 1.49
C ILE A 187 11.79 14.10 2.18
N GLY A 188 10.76 14.95 2.08
CA GLY A 188 10.62 16.10 2.99
C GLY A 188 10.17 15.62 4.37
N GLU A 189 10.82 16.11 5.42
CA GLU A 189 10.66 15.63 6.80
C GLU A 189 10.97 14.12 6.98
N PRO A 190 12.18 13.64 6.61
CA PRO A 190 12.50 12.22 6.56
C PRO A 190 12.39 11.51 7.92
N PHE A 191 12.70 12.21 9.01
CA PHE A 191 12.55 11.65 10.36
C PHE A 191 11.07 11.41 10.72
N LEU A 192 10.22 12.40 10.45
CA LEU A 192 8.78 12.29 10.72
C LEU A 192 8.10 11.25 9.81
N TYR A 193 8.58 11.10 8.57
CA TYR A 193 8.16 10.05 7.66
C TYR A 193 8.46 8.64 8.21
N LEU A 194 9.70 8.42 8.68
CA LEU A 194 10.08 7.16 9.31
C LEU A 194 9.31 6.91 10.62
N LEU A 195 9.04 7.96 11.39
CA LEU A 195 8.20 7.89 12.59
C LEU A 195 6.76 7.48 12.25
N ALA A 196 6.18 8.01 11.18
CA ALA A 196 4.84 7.64 10.71
C ALA A 196 4.77 6.15 10.33
N ILE A 197 5.75 5.66 9.56
CA ILE A 197 5.86 4.23 9.20
C ILE A 197 6.01 3.37 10.45
N ALA A 198 6.88 3.77 11.38
CA ALA A 198 7.11 3.03 12.62
C ALA A 198 5.84 2.96 13.47
N ALA A 199 5.13 4.08 13.63
CA ALA A 199 3.88 4.14 14.39
C ALA A 199 2.81 3.22 13.80
N GLY A 200 2.56 3.29 12.48
CA GLY A 200 1.58 2.39 11.86
C GLY A 200 2.01 0.93 11.87
N THR A 201 3.30 0.65 11.69
CA THR A 201 3.88 -0.70 11.85
C THR A 201 3.59 -1.25 13.24
N LEU A 202 3.83 -0.45 14.29
CA LEU A 202 3.56 -0.84 15.68
C LEU A 202 2.07 -1.08 15.93
N VAL A 203 1.18 -0.22 15.41
CA VAL A 203 -0.27 -0.40 15.52
C VAL A 203 -0.72 -1.70 14.85
N ALA A 204 -0.30 -1.94 13.61
CA ALA A 204 -0.63 -3.17 12.89
C ALA A 204 -0.08 -4.43 13.58
N THR A 205 1.16 -4.38 14.06
CA THR A 205 1.78 -5.46 14.83
C THR A 205 1.01 -5.73 16.13
N ALA A 206 0.67 -4.70 16.88
CA ALA A 206 -0.08 -4.83 18.12
C ALA A 206 -1.44 -5.49 17.87
N LEU A 207 -2.18 -5.00 16.87
CA LEU A 207 -3.49 -5.54 16.51
C LEU A 207 -3.41 -7.00 16.07
N VAL A 208 -2.50 -7.36 15.16
CA VAL A 208 -2.42 -8.76 14.69
C VAL A 208 -2.00 -9.71 15.80
N VAL A 209 -1.10 -9.27 16.69
CA VAL A 209 -0.68 -10.05 17.87
C VAL A 209 -1.83 -10.23 18.85
N LEU A 210 -2.61 -9.17 19.13
CA LEU A 210 -3.76 -9.23 20.03
C LEU A 210 -4.85 -10.16 19.46
N LEU A 211 -5.21 -9.97 18.19
CA LEU A 211 -6.25 -10.75 17.52
C LEU A 211 -5.87 -12.24 17.39
N LYS A 212 -4.61 -12.56 17.08
CA LYS A 212 -4.14 -13.96 17.07
C LYS A 212 -3.99 -14.53 18.47
N GLY A 213 -3.61 -13.70 19.44
CA GLY A 213 -3.46 -14.09 20.85
C GLY A 213 -4.77 -14.45 21.55
N ALA A 214 -5.85 -13.75 21.22
CA ALA A 214 -7.19 -13.98 21.78
C ALA A 214 -7.78 -15.36 21.43
N ARG A 215 -7.21 -16.09 20.45
CA ARG A 215 -7.70 -17.42 20.05
C ARG A 215 -7.20 -18.55 20.96
N ARG A 216 -6.18 -18.32 21.79
CA ARG A 216 -5.60 -19.38 22.64
C ARG A 216 -6.52 -19.81 23.80
N THR A 217 -7.58 -19.05 24.08
CA THR A 217 -8.55 -19.32 25.14
C THR A 217 -9.77 -20.14 24.71
N VAL A 218 -9.92 -20.48 23.41
CA VAL A 218 -11.07 -21.27 22.94
C VAL A 218 -10.61 -22.69 22.56
N THR A 219 -10.73 -23.60 23.54
CA THR A 219 -10.70 -25.08 23.46
C THR A 219 -9.42 -25.78 22.99
N ALA A 220 -8.67 -26.33 23.94
CA ALA A 220 -8.01 -27.62 23.74
C ALA A 220 -8.90 -28.69 24.42
N PRO A 221 -9.35 -29.75 23.72
CA PRO A 221 -9.90 -30.92 24.38
C PRO A 221 -8.81 -31.54 25.27
N ALA A 222 -9.19 -31.98 26.47
CA ALA A 222 -8.31 -32.68 27.38
C ALA A 222 -7.72 -33.93 26.70
N PRO A 223 -6.45 -34.28 26.94
CA PRO A 223 -5.90 -35.55 26.48
C PRO A 223 -6.69 -36.68 27.13
N GLU A 224 -7.28 -37.54 26.30
CA GLU A 224 -7.89 -38.79 26.76
C GLU A 224 -6.81 -39.61 27.49
N ALA A 225 -7.10 -39.94 28.74
CA ALA A 225 -6.26 -40.77 29.58
C ALA A 225 -6.06 -42.15 28.92
N GLY A 226 -4.82 -42.63 28.98
CA GLY A 226 -4.39 -43.86 28.33
C GLY A 226 -5.24 -45.07 28.69
N ALA A 227 -5.60 -45.85 27.68
CA ALA A 227 -5.94 -47.24 27.84
C ALA A 227 -4.64 -48.06 27.73
N GLU A 228 -4.02 -48.31 28.88
CA GLU A 228 -3.25 -49.54 29.10
C GLU A 228 -4.20 -50.72 28.86
N VAL A 229 -3.88 -51.57 27.89
CA VAL A 229 -4.41 -52.94 27.84
C VAL A 229 -3.23 -53.88 27.69
N THR A 230 -2.70 -54.30 28.83
CA THR A 230 -2.03 -55.58 29.01
C THR A 230 -3.10 -56.68 29.07
N GLY A 231 -2.96 -57.72 28.25
CA GLY A 231 -3.80 -58.91 28.25
C GLY A 231 -3.58 -59.76 27.01
#